data_AF-E3M876-F1
#
_entry.id   AF-E3M876-F1
#
_cell.length_a   1.000
_cell.length_b   1.000
_cell.length_c   1.000
_cell.angle_alpha   90.00
_cell.angle_beta   90.00
_cell.angle_gamma   90.00
#
_symmetry.space_group_name_H-M   'P 1'
#
loop_
_entity.id
_entity.type
_entity.pdbx_description
1 polymer ?
#
loop_
_entity_poly.entity_id
_entity_poly.type
_entity_poly.pdbx_seq_one_letter_code
_entity_poly.pdbx_strand_id
1 'polypeptide(L)'
;MATKDALIAEEGNNFGGSGSGDIATFDKNAEVVNFELEPKPIGLTKEQLEKYRNDPFWKPVRTLRFVLARMGFDVRRCHRDRRFVTKVCREAELLTATFFDSDGDGVGDFAGISQKIDFLRKIGVTTVYPTPAIKIQKDEYFNSYDVVDHLSVDDRFGTEEQFKELIDTIHNRAMYLVMDLPVSTVDLSHPWLEKRDESKFVIAKPTDPGFNETNFYPFHGANNLKYLGYPSSQNPVLNWKDSEVKAI
;
A
#
# COMPACT_ATOMS: atom_id res chain seq x y z
N MET A 1 33.54 8.31 -24.61
CA MET A 1 32.98 8.32 -25.98
C MET A 1 32.97 6.90 -26.57
N ALA A 2 32.58 5.88 -25.78
CA ALA A 2 32.63 4.47 -26.16
C ALA A 2 31.49 3.63 -25.52
N THR A 3 30.39 4.27 -25.15
CA THR A 3 29.23 3.61 -24.50
C THR A 3 27.92 3.81 -25.24
N LYS A 4 27.86 4.73 -26.21
CA LYS A 4 26.64 4.98 -26.99
C LYS A 4 26.52 4.04 -28.19
N ASP A 5 27.65 3.66 -28.79
CA ASP A 5 27.65 2.79 -29.99
C ASP A 5 27.47 1.30 -29.65
N ALA A 6 27.77 0.89 -28.42
CA ALA A 6 27.59 -0.49 -27.95
C ALA A 6 26.12 -0.84 -27.65
N LEU A 7 25.31 0.13 -27.20
CA LEU A 7 23.87 -0.08 -26.97
C LEU A 7 23.06 -0.16 -28.27
N ILE A 8 23.52 0.52 -29.33
CA ILE A 8 22.83 0.52 -30.63
C ILE A 8 23.02 -0.81 -31.39
N ALA A 9 24.06 -1.59 -31.05
CA ALA A 9 24.35 -2.86 -31.72
C ALA A 9 23.48 -4.03 -31.24
N GLU A 10 22.87 -3.97 -30.04
CA GLU A 10 22.00 -5.05 -29.53
C GLU A 10 20.52 -4.89 -29.90
N GLU A 11 20.05 -3.69 -30.28
CA GLU A 11 18.64 -3.42 -30.61
C GLU A 11 18.24 -3.80 -32.06
N GLY A 12 19.16 -4.36 -32.84
CA GLY A 12 18.93 -4.77 -34.23
C GLY A 12 18.51 -6.24 -34.42
N ASN A 13 18.49 -7.05 -33.35
CA ASN A 13 18.14 -8.45 -33.49
C ASN A 13 16.61 -8.64 -33.43
N ASN A 14 16.04 -8.96 -34.59
CA ASN A 14 14.71 -9.52 -34.72
C ASN A 14 14.48 -10.61 -33.66
N PHE A 15 13.59 -10.36 -32.69
CA PHE A 15 13.04 -11.39 -31.82
C PHE A 15 12.07 -12.25 -32.64
N GLY A 16 12.66 -13.04 -33.55
CA GLY A 16 11.98 -14.07 -34.34
C GLY A 16 11.70 -15.28 -33.47
N GLY A 17 10.63 -15.21 -32.67
CA GLY A 17 9.98 -16.40 -32.15
C GLY A 17 9.48 -17.25 -33.32
N SER A 18 9.92 -18.49 -33.37
CA SER A 18 9.51 -19.51 -34.35
C SER A 18 7.98 -19.57 -34.49
N GLY A 19 7.45 -19.16 -35.65
CA GLY A 19 6.04 -19.36 -36.00
C GLY A 19 5.43 -18.20 -36.78
N SER A 20 5.64 -18.20 -38.10
CA SER A 20 4.82 -17.54 -39.15
C SER A 20 3.71 -16.56 -38.73
N GLY A 21 3.88 -15.26 -39.05
CA GLY A 21 2.76 -14.40 -39.42
C GLY A 21 2.82 -12.93 -39.02
N ASP A 22 3.36 -12.60 -37.84
CA ASP A 22 3.12 -11.28 -37.25
C ASP A 22 4.38 -10.40 -37.31
N ILE A 23 4.36 -9.37 -38.17
CA ILE A 23 5.47 -8.43 -38.36
C ILE A 23 5.05 -7.08 -37.78
N ALA A 24 5.67 -6.67 -36.68
CA ALA A 24 5.57 -5.29 -36.19
C ALA A 24 6.63 -4.43 -36.90
N THR A 25 6.21 -3.50 -37.75
CA THR A 25 7.09 -2.50 -38.36
C THR A 25 7.02 -1.18 -37.58
N PHE A 26 8.18 -0.67 -37.19
CA PHE A 26 8.32 0.59 -36.45
C PHE A 26 8.78 1.70 -37.41
N ASP A 27 7.93 2.71 -37.65
CA ASP A 27 8.32 3.92 -38.39
C ASP A 27 8.83 4.98 -37.42
N LYS A 28 10.08 5.41 -37.59
CA LYS A 28 10.78 6.31 -36.65
C LYS A 28 10.32 7.77 -36.73
N ASN A 29 9.46 8.14 -37.68
CA ASN A 29 9.03 9.53 -37.89
C ASN A 29 7.60 9.84 -37.42
N ALA A 30 6.85 8.83 -36.96
CA ALA A 30 5.54 9.01 -36.36
C ALA A 30 5.56 8.28 -35.01
N GLU A 31 5.25 8.96 -33.91
CA GLU A 31 5.02 8.32 -32.59
C GLU A 31 3.71 7.50 -32.58
N VAL A 32 3.46 6.71 -33.62
CA VAL A 32 2.25 5.89 -33.77
C VAL A 32 2.67 4.51 -34.22
N VAL A 33 2.48 3.52 -33.35
CA VAL A 33 2.66 2.11 -33.68
C VAL A 33 1.36 1.59 -34.28
N ASN A 34 1.37 1.26 -35.57
CA ASN A 34 0.23 0.66 -36.25
C ASN A 34 0.22 -0.86 -36.03
N PHE A 35 -0.79 -1.35 -35.32
CA PHE A 35 -1.03 -2.78 -35.14
C PHE A 35 -2.09 -3.25 -36.12
N GLU A 36 -1.69 -4.00 -37.14
CA GLU A 36 -2.62 -4.73 -38.00
C GLU A 36 -2.77 -6.15 -37.44
N LEU A 37 -3.66 -6.30 -36.45
CA LEU A 37 -4.00 -7.61 -35.91
C LEU A 37 -5.00 -8.27 -36.86
N GLU A 38 -4.56 -9.23 -37.67
CA GLU A 38 -5.53 -10.17 -38.23
C GLU A 38 -6.15 -10.95 -37.06
N PRO A 39 -7.47 -10.86 -36.81
CA PRO A 39 -8.07 -11.64 -35.76
C PRO A 39 -7.99 -13.10 -36.21
N LYS A 40 -6.99 -13.82 -35.69
CA LYS A 40 -6.88 -15.27 -35.84
C LYS A 40 -7.81 -15.87 -34.79
N PRO A 41 -9.05 -16.28 -35.12
CA PRO A 41 -9.93 -16.86 -34.12
C PRO A 41 -9.27 -18.15 -33.63
N ILE A 42 -8.84 -18.16 -32.37
CA ILE A 42 -8.47 -19.41 -31.69
C ILE A 42 -9.78 -20.12 -31.37
N GLY A 43 -10.28 -20.90 -32.32
CA GLY A 43 -11.53 -21.65 -32.18
C GLY A 43 -12.23 -21.95 -33.50
N LEU A 44 -13.36 -22.66 -33.41
CA LEU A 44 -14.26 -22.91 -34.52
C LEU A 44 -15.06 -21.66 -34.85
N THR A 45 -15.31 -21.41 -36.14
CA THR A 45 -16.21 -20.33 -36.56
C THR A 45 -17.65 -20.62 -36.15
N LYS A 46 -18.52 -19.60 -36.16
CA LYS A 46 -19.94 -19.75 -35.83
C LYS A 46 -20.60 -20.84 -36.68
N GLU A 47 -20.34 -20.89 -37.98
CA GLU A 47 -20.90 -21.91 -38.88
C GLU A 47 -20.46 -23.32 -38.50
N GLN A 48 -19.18 -23.48 -38.12
CA GLN A 48 -18.64 -24.77 -37.69
C GLN A 48 -19.22 -25.23 -36.34
N LEU A 49 -19.49 -24.29 -35.42
CA LEU A 49 -20.12 -24.57 -34.13
C LEU A 49 -21.61 -24.92 -34.25
N GLU A 50 -22.32 -24.37 -35.23
CA GLU A 50 -23.75 -24.64 -35.41
C GLU A 50 -24.06 -26.12 -35.69
N LYS A 51 -23.12 -26.83 -36.33
CA LYS A 51 -23.20 -28.29 -36.52
C LYS A 51 -23.34 -29.06 -35.20
N TYR A 52 -22.71 -28.58 -34.13
CA TYR A 52 -22.70 -29.22 -32.82
C TYR A 52 -23.80 -28.72 -31.87
N ARG A 53 -24.66 -27.79 -32.33
CA ARG A 53 -25.74 -27.19 -31.51
C ARG A 53 -26.67 -28.24 -30.89
N ASN A 54 -26.96 -29.30 -31.63
CA ASN A 54 -27.90 -30.37 -31.26
C ASN A 54 -27.20 -31.71 -30.97
N ASP A 55 -25.91 -31.68 -30.67
CA ASP A 55 -25.15 -32.90 -30.38
C ASP A 55 -25.79 -33.67 -29.20
N PRO A 56 -26.04 -35.00 -29.34
CA PRO A 56 -26.72 -35.81 -28.32
C PRO A 56 -26.00 -35.81 -26.97
N PHE A 57 -24.68 -35.59 -26.95
CA PHE A 57 -23.88 -35.54 -25.74
C PHE A 57 -23.88 -34.15 -25.09
N TRP A 58 -23.66 -33.08 -25.87
CA TRP A 58 -23.50 -31.72 -25.32
C TRP A 58 -24.81 -31.03 -24.93
N LYS A 59 -25.91 -31.37 -25.61
CA LYS A 59 -27.24 -30.80 -25.31
C LYS A 59 -27.70 -31.09 -23.86
N PRO A 60 -27.71 -32.35 -23.37
CA PRO A 60 -28.12 -32.65 -22.00
C PRO A 60 -27.16 -32.05 -20.96
N VAL A 61 -25.84 -32.05 -21.20
CA VAL A 61 -24.85 -31.45 -20.29
C VAL A 61 -25.08 -29.95 -20.12
N ARG A 62 -25.34 -29.22 -21.22
CA ARG A 62 -25.62 -27.77 -21.18
C ARG A 62 -26.93 -27.48 -20.46
N THR A 63 -27.98 -28.26 -20.74
CA THR A 63 -29.29 -28.08 -20.10
C THR A 63 -29.22 -28.40 -18.61
N LEU A 64 -28.53 -29.47 -18.22
CA LEU A 64 -28.33 -29.83 -16.81
C LEU A 64 -27.56 -28.73 -16.08
N ARG A 65 -26.46 -28.20 -16.65
CA ARG A 65 -25.74 -27.07 -16.07
C ARG A 65 -26.59 -25.81 -15.95
N PHE A 66 -27.41 -25.51 -16.95
CA PHE A 66 -28.31 -24.36 -16.92
C PHE A 66 -29.38 -24.50 -15.83
N VAL A 67 -29.94 -25.70 -15.66
CA VAL A 67 -30.93 -26.02 -14.62
C VAL A 67 -30.28 -26.02 -13.23
N LEU A 68 -29.11 -26.63 -13.06
CA LEU A 68 -28.35 -26.60 -11.81
C LEU A 68 -27.93 -25.19 -11.42
N ALA A 69 -27.50 -24.36 -12.37
CA ALA A 69 -27.22 -22.95 -12.14
C ALA A 69 -28.48 -22.21 -11.66
N ARG A 70 -29.65 -22.50 -12.24
CA ARG A 70 -30.93 -21.89 -11.85
C ARG A 70 -31.44 -22.38 -10.50
N MET A 71 -31.26 -23.66 -10.18
CA MET A 71 -31.65 -24.27 -8.91
C MET A 71 -30.68 -23.92 -7.77
N GLY A 72 -29.42 -23.57 -8.09
CA GLY A 72 -28.42 -23.09 -7.13
C GLY A 72 -28.57 -21.63 -6.70
N PHE A 73 -29.60 -20.90 -7.17
CA PHE A 73 -29.89 -19.53 -6.74
C PHE A 73 -30.69 -19.49 -5.43
N ASP A 74 -30.14 -20.08 -4.37
CA ASP A 74 -30.47 -19.60 -3.02
C ASP A 74 -29.33 -19.77 -1.99
N VAL A 75 -28.07 -19.62 -2.43
CA VAL A 75 -26.99 -19.36 -1.47
C VAL A 75 -25.95 -18.43 -2.07
N ARG A 76 -26.29 -17.14 -2.06
CA ARG A 76 -25.45 -16.14 -1.41
C ARG A 76 -26.39 -14.97 -1.13
N ARG A 77 -26.90 -14.92 0.10
CA ARG A 77 -27.13 -13.64 0.76
C ARG A 77 -25.89 -12.81 0.43
N CYS A 78 -25.97 -11.88 -0.53
CA CYS A 78 -24.99 -10.81 -0.56
C CYS A 78 -25.02 -10.28 0.87
N HIS A 79 -23.86 -10.26 1.52
CA HIS A 79 -23.70 -9.62 2.81
C HIS A 79 -23.97 -8.13 2.55
N ARG A 80 -25.26 -7.76 2.53
CA ARG A 80 -25.76 -6.40 2.39
C ARG A 80 -25.69 -5.76 3.77
N ASP A 81 -24.52 -5.89 4.36
CA ASP A 81 -24.07 -4.96 5.36
C ASP A 81 -22.93 -4.25 4.65
N ARG A 82 -23.28 -3.17 3.94
CA ARG A 82 -22.33 -2.37 3.17
C ARG A 82 -21.46 -1.61 4.16
N ARG A 83 -20.56 -2.32 4.82
CA ARG A 83 -19.48 -1.74 5.60
C ARG A 83 -18.52 -1.06 4.62
N PHE A 84 -18.03 0.09 5.05
CA PHE A 84 -17.11 1.07 4.43
C PHE A 84 -16.23 0.54 3.28
N VAL A 85 -15.65 -0.65 3.45
CA VAL A 85 -14.65 -1.29 2.56
C VAL A 85 -15.21 -1.85 1.24
N THR A 86 -16.53 -1.73 0.96
CA THR A 86 -17.15 -2.35 -0.24
C THR A 86 -17.55 -1.38 -1.36
N LYS A 87 -17.27 -0.08 -1.22
CA LYS A 87 -17.13 0.77 -2.40
C LYS A 87 -15.83 0.39 -3.09
N VAL A 88 -15.76 0.50 -4.41
CA VAL A 88 -14.48 0.41 -5.14
C VAL A 88 -13.61 1.56 -4.64
N CYS A 89 -12.84 1.31 -3.57
CA CYS A 89 -11.91 2.28 -3.02
C CYS A 89 -10.72 2.34 -3.98
N ARG A 90 -10.57 3.47 -4.66
CA ARG A 90 -9.34 3.80 -5.36
C ARG A 90 -8.49 4.59 -4.39
N GLU A 91 -7.53 3.89 -3.81
CA GLU A 91 -6.61 4.42 -2.82
C GLU A 91 -5.43 5.11 -3.54
N ALA A 92 -5.04 6.27 -3.03
CA ALA A 92 -3.80 6.94 -3.41
C ALA A 92 -2.92 7.04 -2.16
N GLU A 93 -1.84 6.26 -2.16
CA GLU A 93 -0.77 6.38 -1.19
C GLU A 93 0.09 7.59 -1.56
N LEU A 94 0.18 8.55 -0.65
CA LEU A 94 0.87 9.82 -0.87
C LEU A 94 2.07 9.93 0.06
N LEU A 95 3.24 10.09 -0.54
CA LEU A 95 4.44 10.48 0.19
C LEU A 95 4.38 11.98 0.47
N THR A 96 3.90 12.37 1.67
CA THR A 96 3.61 13.78 2.01
C THR A 96 4.79 14.68 1.70
N ALA A 97 5.99 14.30 2.14
CA ALA A 97 7.24 15.04 1.97
C ALA A 97 7.62 15.37 0.52
N THR A 98 7.15 14.59 -0.47
CA THR A 98 7.52 14.79 -1.89
C THR A 98 6.33 15.12 -2.78
N PHE A 99 5.12 15.21 -2.22
CA PHE A 99 3.91 15.32 -3.02
C PHE A 99 3.69 16.73 -3.56
N PHE A 100 3.57 17.71 -2.67
CA PHE A 100 3.43 19.11 -3.04
C PHE A 100 3.77 20.02 -1.87
N ASP A 101 4.74 20.90 -2.10
CA ASP A 101 5.17 21.97 -1.19
C ASP A 101 4.30 23.21 -1.42
N SER A 102 3.70 23.74 -0.34
CA SER A 102 2.82 24.89 -0.39
C SER A 102 3.45 26.21 0.05
N ASP A 103 4.54 26.17 0.83
CA ASP A 103 5.17 27.35 1.44
C ASP A 103 6.58 27.65 0.89
N GLY A 104 7.13 26.75 0.07
CA GLY A 104 8.40 26.90 -0.62
C GLY A 104 9.62 26.49 0.19
N ASP A 105 9.45 25.72 1.28
CA ASP A 105 10.54 25.24 2.13
C ASP A 105 11.30 24.03 1.55
N GLY A 106 10.77 23.44 0.46
CA GLY A 106 11.33 22.28 -0.22
C GLY A 106 10.78 20.92 0.24
N VAL A 107 9.83 20.90 1.17
CA VAL A 107 9.16 19.70 1.70
C VAL A 107 7.66 19.80 1.45
N GLY A 108 7.03 18.71 1.03
CA GLY A 108 5.59 18.67 0.87
C GLY A 108 4.85 18.64 2.22
N ASP A 109 3.71 19.33 2.27
CA ASP A 109 2.99 19.62 3.51
C ASP A 109 1.46 19.31 3.40
N PHE A 110 0.73 19.37 4.53
CA PHE A 110 -0.71 19.09 4.57
C PHE A 110 -1.56 20.09 3.77
N ALA A 111 -1.13 21.35 3.70
CA ALA A 111 -1.81 22.38 2.91
C ALA A 111 -1.63 22.12 1.41
N GLY A 112 -0.47 21.61 1.00
CA GLY A 112 -0.15 21.22 -0.35
C GLY A 112 -0.98 20.03 -0.81
N ILE A 113 -1.16 19.03 0.07
CA ILE A 113 -2.12 17.94 -0.18
C ILE A 113 -3.52 18.52 -0.40
N SER A 114 -3.97 19.41 0.49
CA SER A 114 -5.29 20.05 0.43
C SER A 114 -5.54 20.74 -0.92
N GLN A 115 -4.52 21.41 -1.47
CA GLN A 115 -4.60 22.09 -2.78
C GLN A 115 -4.76 21.12 -3.95
N LYS A 116 -4.33 19.86 -3.85
CA LYS A 116 -4.40 18.86 -4.93
C LYS A 116 -5.53 17.84 -4.76
N ILE A 117 -6.32 17.90 -3.68
CA ILE A 117 -7.44 16.96 -3.48
C ILE A 117 -8.42 16.98 -4.66
N ASP A 118 -8.70 18.15 -5.25
CA ASP A 118 -9.58 18.24 -6.42
C ASP A 118 -9.02 17.53 -7.65
N PHE A 119 -7.70 17.54 -7.83
CA PHE A 119 -7.03 16.78 -8.88
C PHE A 119 -7.15 15.27 -8.63
N LEU A 120 -6.87 14.81 -7.40
CA LEU A 120 -6.99 13.41 -7.01
C LEU A 120 -8.42 12.89 -7.22
N ARG A 121 -9.42 13.70 -6.85
CA ARG A 121 -10.82 13.38 -7.12
C ARG A 121 -11.11 13.26 -8.62
N LYS A 122 -10.57 14.16 -9.45
CA LYS A 122 -10.79 14.15 -10.91
C LYS A 122 -10.25 12.90 -11.59
N ILE A 123 -9.12 12.36 -11.13
CA ILE A 123 -8.57 11.09 -11.62
C ILE A 123 -9.28 9.85 -11.02
N GLY A 124 -10.24 10.08 -10.11
CA GLY A 124 -11.12 9.06 -9.55
C GLY A 124 -10.65 8.45 -8.24
N VAL A 125 -9.68 9.05 -7.55
CA VAL A 125 -9.29 8.63 -6.20
C VAL A 125 -10.46 8.86 -5.25
N THR A 126 -10.72 7.88 -4.39
CA THR A 126 -11.78 7.96 -3.37
C THR A 126 -11.22 8.01 -1.96
N THR A 127 -9.99 7.51 -1.76
CA THR A 127 -9.34 7.41 -0.46
C THR A 127 -7.92 7.91 -0.57
N VAL A 128 -7.54 8.84 0.30
CA VAL A 128 -6.20 9.40 0.40
C VAL A 128 -5.51 8.74 1.59
N TYR A 129 -4.28 8.30 1.39
CA TYR A 129 -3.47 7.67 2.43
C TYR A 129 -2.11 8.36 2.46
N PRO A 130 -1.96 9.47 3.21
CA PRO A 130 -0.67 10.09 3.40
C PRO A 130 0.22 9.21 4.27
N THR A 131 1.53 9.22 4.00
CA THR A 131 2.54 8.66 4.90
C THR A 131 2.42 9.23 6.31
N PRO A 132 2.94 8.50 7.33
CA PRO A 132 2.58 8.73 8.73
C PRO A 132 2.53 10.20 9.10
N ALA A 133 1.33 10.67 9.44
CA ALA A 133 1.11 12.05 9.86
C ALA A 133 1.52 12.26 11.32
N ILE A 134 1.77 11.18 12.07
CA ILE A 134 2.18 11.21 13.46
C ILE A 134 3.66 11.58 13.60
N LYS A 135 4.02 12.12 14.76
CA LYS A 135 5.37 12.59 15.05
C LYS A 135 6.37 11.43 15.15
N ILE A 136 7.26 11.35 14.17
CA ILE A 136 8.37 10.39 14.13
C ILE A 136 9.72 11.11 14.26
N GLN A 137 10.78 10.36 14.59
CA GLN A 137 12.11 10.95 14.72
C GLN A 137 12.60 11.54 13.37
N LYS A 138 13.36 12.63 13.46
CA LYS A 138 13.63 13.54 12.33
C LYS A 138 14.45 12.95 11.18
N ASP A 139 15.26 11.93 11.44
CA ASP A 139 16.30 11.49 10.49
C ASP A 139 15.76 10.53 9.42
N GLU A 140 14.55 9.98 9.59
CA GLU A 140 13.91 9.14 8.59
C GLU A 140 12.47 9.59 8.36
N TYR A 141 12.20 10.22 7.20
CA TYR A 141 10.86 10.76 6.86
C TYR A 141 9.75 9.68 6.78
N PHE A 142 10.10 8.39 6.82
CA PHE A 142 9.19 7.29 6.51
C PHE A 142 9.34 6.08 7.45
N ASN A 143 10.15 6.19 8.50
CA ASN A 143 10.35 5.05 9.38
C ASN A 143 9.20 4.93 10.37
N SER A 144 8.30 3.98 10.10
CA SER A 144 7.17 3.67 10.98
C SER A 144 7.60 3.05 12.32
N TYR A 145 8.87 2.73 12.53
CA TYR A 145 9.38 2.18 13.79
C TYR A 145 9.80 3.26 14.82
N ASP A 146 10.02 4.51 14.39
CA ASP A 146 10.60 5.59 15.21
C ASP A 146 9.55 6.60 15.71
N VAL A 147 8.48 6.10 16.31
CA VAL A 147 7.39 6.94 16.83
C VAL A 147 7.82 7.65 18.11
N VAL A 148 7.71 8.99 18.13
CA VAL A 148 8.03 9.83 19.30
C VAL A 148 6.76 10.15 20.09
N ASP A 149 5.67 10.46 19.38
CA ASP A 149 4.37 10.74 19.98
C ASP A 149 3.25 10.28 19.04
N HIS A 150 2.34 9.46 19.55
CA HIS A 150 1.20 8.95 18.79
C HIS A 150 0.05 9.96 18.69
N LEU A 151 0.03 10.98 19.57
CA LEU A 151 -1.07 11.93 19.70
C LEU A 151 -0.84 13.24 18.96
N SER A 152 0.41 13.52 18.57
CA SER A 152 0.77 14.73 17.84
C SER A 152 1.07 14.44 16.39
N VAL A 153 0.73 15.40 15.53
CA VAL A 153 1.13 15.37 14.13
C VAL A 153 2.61 15.75 13.99
N ASP A 154 3.22 15.35 12.88
CA ASP A 154 4.60 15.71 12.57
C ASP A 154 4.69 17.18 12.14
N ASP A 155 5.36 17.98 12.96
CA ASP A 155 5.53 19.43 12.77
C ASP A 155 6.21 19.77 11.43
N ARG A 156 6.89 18.81 10.77
CA ARG A 156 7.51 19.00 9.44
C ARG A 156 6.50 19.16 8.32
N PHE A 157 5.29 18.61 8.47
CA PHE A 157 4.25 18.67 7.43
C PHE A 157 3.18 19.71 7.73
N GLY A 158 3.21 20.31 8.92
CA GLY A 158 2.28 21.34 9.35
C GLY A 158 1.78 21.14 10.78
N THR A 159 0.79 21.94 11.16
CA THR A 159 0.19 21.91 12.50
C THR A 159 -1.03 20.97 12.57
N GLU A 160 -1.48 20.66 13.78
CA GLU A 160 -2.71 19.89 13.99
C GLU A 160 -3.94 20.55 13.35
N GLU A 161 -3.99 21.89 13.33
CA GLU A 161 -5.06 22.64 12.69
C GLU A 161 -5.04 22.45 11.17
N GLN A 162 -3.87 22.49 10.55
CA GLN A 162 -3.73 22.24 9.10
C GLN A 162 -4.11 20.79 8.74
N PHE A 163 -3.79 19.83 9.63
CA PHE A 163 -4.22 18.45 9.44
C PHE A 163 -5.74 18.27 9.58
N LYS A 164 -6.37 18.95 10.54
CA LYS A 164 -7.84 18.99 10.67
C LYS A 164 -8.49 19.60 9.43
N GLU A 165 -7.93 20.69 8.90
CA GLU A 165 -8.41 21.32 7.67
C GLU A 165 -8.29 20.37 6.46
N LEU A 166 -7.20 19.60 6.37
CA LEU A 166 -7.04 18.56 5.34
C LEU A 166 -8.12 17.48 5.45
N ILE A 167 -8.39 16.97 6.65
CA ILE A 167 -9.45 15.99 6.91
C ILE A 167 -10.81 16.52 6.45
N ASP A 168 -11.15 17.74 6.86
CA ASP A 168 -12.42 18.39 6.48
C ASP A 168 -12.50 18.60 4.96
N THR A 169 -11.42 19.03 4.33
CA THR A 169 -11.30 19.23 2.87
C THR A 169 -11.57 17.94 2.08
N ILE A 170 -11.05 16.81 2.57
CA ILE A 170 -11.26 15.48 1.99
C ILE A 170 -12.70 15.01 2.18
N HIS A 171 -13.22 15.09 3.42
CA HIS A 171 -14.58 14.65 3.73
C HIS A 171 -15.65 15.48 3.02
N ASN A 172 -15.45 16.79 2.88
CA ASN A 172 -16.32 17.69 2.11
C ASN A 172 -16.41 17.31 0.62
N ARG A 173 -15.46 16.53 0.11
CA ARG A 173 -15.43 16.02 -1.26
C ARG A 173 -15.91 14.58 -1.39
N ALA A 174 -16.51 14.03 -0.32
CA ALA A 174 -16.95 12.65 -0.21
C ALA A 174 -15.82 11.63 -0.47
N MET A 175 -14.59 12.03 -0.14
CA MET A 175 -13.41 11.18 -0.12
C MET A 175 -13.13 10.76 1.34
N TYR A 176 -12.25 9.78 1.51
CA TYR A 176 -11.83 9.27 2.81
C TYR A 176 -10.35 9.49 3.04
N LEU A 177 -9.95 9.62 4.30
CA LEU A 177 -8.55 9.62 4.72
C LEU A 177 -8.28 8.33 5.49
N VAL A 178 -7.17 7.66 5.18
CA VAL A 178 -6.60 6.56 5.95
C VAL A 178 -5.23 7.00 6.43
N MET A 179 -4.87 6.65 7.67
CA MET A 179 -3.60 7.05 8.27
C MET A 179 -2.91 5.84 8.87
N ASP A 180 -1.59 5.84 8.79
CA ASP A 180 -0.74 4.88 9.50
C ASP A 180 -0.79 5.10 11.01
N LEU A 181 -0.94 3.99 11.73
CA LEU A 181 -0.84 3.96 13.19
C LEU A 181 0.12 2.82 13.60
N PRO A 182 1.44 3.05 13.53
CA PRO A 182 2.42 2.13 14.09
C PRO A 182 2.33 2.12 15.61
N VAL A 183 2.10 0.93 16.15
CA VAL A 183 1.89 0.69 17.59
C VAL A 183 2.75 -0.46 18.11
N SER A 184 3.69 -0.93 17.30
CA SER A 184 4.55 -2.06 17.66
C SER A 184 5.76 -1.61 18.47
N THR A 185 6.36 -0.50 18.08
CA THR A 185 7.64 0.02 18.59
C THR A 185 7.56 1.53 18.70
N VAL A 186 8.44 2.09 19.51
CA VAL A 186 8.63 3.55 19.66
C VAL A 186 10.10 3.90 19.55
N ASP A 187 10.40 5.18 19.38
CA ASP A 187 11.76 5.70 19.44
C ASP A 187 12.31 5.77 20.88
N LEU A 188 13.63 5.83 21.03
CA LEU A 188 14.28 6.03 22.33
C LEU A 188 13.92 7.36 23.00
N SER A 189 13.54 8.39 22.24
CA SER A 189 13.09 9.67 22.79
C SER A 189 11.62 9.66 23.25
N HIS A 190 10.91 8.55 23.13
CA HIS A 190 9.50 8.46 23.54
C HIS A 190 9.36 8.73 25.06
N PRO A 191 8.38 9.54 25.50
CA PRO A 191 8.23 9.93 26.92
C PRO A 191 8.14 8.77 27.91
N TRP A 192 7.64 7.60 27.49
CA TRP A 192 7.62 6.39 28.33
C TRP A 192 9.02 5.87 28.64
N LEU A 193 9.95 5.97 27.69
CA LEU A 193 11.33 5.57 27.91
C LEU A 193 12.06 6.60 28.77
N GLU A 194 11.81 7.91 28.57
CA GLU A 194 12.34 8.96 29.43
C GLU A 194 11.91 8.82 30.90
N LYS A 195 10.62 8.49 31.12
CA LYS A 195 10.07 8.21 32.45
C LYS A 195 10.54 6.89 33.07
N ARG A 196 11.32 6.09 32.32
CA ARG A 196 11.82 4.77 32.70
C ARG A 196 10.70 3.80 33.11
N ASP A 197 9.55 3.90 32.44
CA ASP A 197 8.42 3.02 32.74
C ASP A 197 8.63 1.66 32.05
N GLU A 198 9.23 0.73 32.80
CA GLU A 198 9.50 -0.62 32.33
C GLU A 198 8.23 -1.41 32.00
N SER A 199 7.07 -1.04 32.55
CA SER A 199 5.81 -1.77 32.33
C SER A 199 5.33 -1.69 30.89
N LYS A 200 5.70 -0.61 30.19
CA LYS A 200 5.29 -0.30 28.82
C LYS A 200 6.06 -1.08 27.76
N PHE A 201 7.16 -1.72 28.12
CA PHE A 201 8.05 -2.40 27.19
C PHE A 201 8.14 -3.89 27.48
N VAL A 202 8.52 -4.65 26.46
CA VAL A 202 8.83 -6.07 26.64
C VAL A 202 10.19 -6.18 27.33
N ILE A 203 10.18 -6.47 28.64
CA ILE A 203 11.37 -6.57 29.49
C ILE A 203 11.72 -8.04 29.78
N ALA A 204 13.00 -8.37 29.70
CA ALA A 204 13.57 -9.63 30.19
C ALA A 204 14.43 -9.38 31.44
N LYS A 205 14.29 -10.29 32.41
CA LYS A 205 15.10 -10.36 33.64
C LYS A 205 16.17 -11.46 33.51
N PRO A 206 17.21 -11.50 34.36
CA PRO A 206 18.31 -12.47 34.23
C PRO A 206 17.85 -13.93 34.41
N THR A 207 16.68 -14.14 34.99
CA THR A 207 16.03 -15.45 35.16
C THR A 207 15.31 -15.94 33.91
N ASP A 208 15.00 -15.04 32.96
CA ASP A 208 14.21 -15.36 31.78
C ASP A 208 15.11 -15.97 30.69
N PRO A 209 14.63 -16.99 29.96
CA PRO A 209 15.43 -17.66 28.94
C PRO A 209 15.88 -16.71 27.82
N GLY A 210 15.08 -15.68 27.51
CA GLY A 210 15.37 -14.70 26.46
C GLY A 210 16.39 -13.61 26.85
N PHE A 211 16.86 -13.56 28.10
CA PHE A 211 17.70 -12.45 28.58
C PHE A 211 19.05 -12.30 27.84
N ASN A 212 19.58 -13.39 27.29
CA ASN A 212 20.87 -13.41 26.58
C ASN A 212 20.71 -13.46 25.05
N GLU A 213 19.49 -13.29 24.55
CA GLU A 213 19.26 -13.17 23.10
C GLU A 213 19.81 -11.84 22.56
N THR A 214 20.16 -11.82 21.28
CA THR A 214 20.83 -10.69 20.62
C THR A 214 19.97 -9.42 20.52
N ASN A 215 18.66 -9.59 20.56
CA ASN A 215 17.70 -8.50 20.37
C ASN A 215 17.29 -7.85 21.70
N PHE A 216 17.88 -8.28 22.82
CA PHE A 216 17.63 -7.72 24.14
C PHE A 216 18.77 -6.78 24.56
N TYR A 217 18.44 -5.51 24.76
CA TYR A 217 19.38 -4.44 25.03
C TYR A 217 19.23 -3.89 26.46
N PRO A 218 20.31 -3.41 27.10
CA PRO A 218 20.23 -2.88 28.46
C PRO A 218 19.24 -1.72 28.59
N PHE A 219 18.32 -1.81 29.54
CA PHE A 219 17.38 -0.73 29.83
C PHE A 219 18.08 0.34 30.67
N HIS A 220 18.30 1.53 30.11
CA HIS A 220 18.97 2.66 30.79
C HIS A 220 20.35 2.33 31.41
N GLY A 221 21.12 1.44 30.76
CA GLY A 221 22.44 1.03 31.26
C GLY A 221 22.41 0.11 32.48
N ALA A 222 21.22 -0.37 32.88
CA ALA A 222 21.09 -1.35 33.95
C ALA A 222 21.42 -2.75 33.42
N ASN A 223 22.34 -3.46 34.08
CA ASN A 223 22.78 -4.80 33.66
C ASN A 223 21.79 -5.91 34.02
N ASN A 224 20.77 -5.61 34.84
CA ASN A 224 19.79 -6.56 35.34
C ASN A 224 18.45 -6.51 34.58
N LEU A 225 18.24 -5.54 33.71
CA LEU A 225 17.00 -5.39 32.95
C LEU A 225 17.34 -5.10 31.49
N LYS A 226 16.74 -5.86 30.59
CA LYS A 226 16.88 -5.64 29.16
C LYS A 226 15.52 -5.51 28.51
N TYR A 227 15.39 -4.60 27.54
CA TYR A 227 14.20 -4.50 26.71
C TYR A 227 14.43 -5.17 25.36
N LEU A 228 13.36 -5.67 24.77
CA LEU A 228 13.37 -6.16 23.40
C LEU A 228 13.38 -4.98 22.41
N GLY A 229 14.37 -4.93 21.53
CA GLY A 229 14.45 -3.97 20.42
C GLY A 229 14.19 -4.64 19.08
N TYR A 230 13.40 -4.01 18.20
CA TYR A 230 13.17 -4.47 16.83
C TYR A 230 12.78 -3.30 15.90
N PRO A 231 13.39 -3.14 14.71
CA PRO A 231 14.43 -3.99 14.13
C PRO A 231 15.81 -3.80 14.78
N SER A 232 16.01 -2.70 15.51
CA SER A 232 17.29 -2.34 16.12
C SER A 232 17.15 -1.99 17.60
N SER A 233 18.26 -1.69 18.27
CA SER A 233 18.23 -1.15 19.64
C SER A 233 17.59 0.22 19.74
N GLN A 234 17.40 0.95 18.63
CA GLN A 234 16.72 2.25 18.66
C GLN A 234 15.20 2.12 18.84
N ASN A 235 14.66 0.89 18.69
CA ASN A 235 13.24 0.64 18.59
C ASN A 235 12.73 -0.30 19.69
N PRO A 236 12.55 0.18 20.94
CA PRO A 236 11.91 -0.61 21.98
C PRO A 236 10.53 -1.11 21.59
N VAL A 237 10.29 -2.42 21.80
CA VAL A 237 9.01 -3.07 21.53
C VAL A 237 8.04 -2.84 22.69
N LEU A 238 6.82 -2.40 22.35
CA LEU A 238 5.76 -2.15 23.32
C LEU A 238 5.16 -3.43 23.90
N ASN A 239 4.82 -3.38 25.19
CA ASN A 239 4.19 -4.48 25.91
C ASN A 239 2.68 -4.46 25.76
N TRP A 240 2.19 -5.18 24.74
CA TRP A 240 0.76 -5.37 24.49
C TRP A 240 0.02 -6.20 25.55
N LYS A 241 0.64 -6.56 26.67
CA LYS A 241 -0.10 -7.11 27.83
C LYS A 241 -0.59 -6.00 28.76
N ASP A 242 0.11 -4.87 28.79
CA ASP A 242 -0.24 -3.72 29.62
C ASP A 242 -1.54 -3.06 29.15
N SER A 243 -2.37 -2.61 30.08
CA SER A 243 -3.66 -2.00 29.74
C SER A 243 -3.53 -0.56 29.25
N GLU A 244 -2.51 0.19 29.68
CA GLU A 244 -2.31 1.57 29.22
C GLU A 244 -1.74 1.59 27.80
N VAL A 245 -0.85 0.64 27.47
CA VAL A 245 -0.38 0.46 26.08
C VAL A 245 -1.51 0.11 25.13
N LYS A 246 -2.51 -0.67 25.58
CA LYS A 246 -3.70 -0.99 24.76
C LYS A 246 -4.69 0.17 24.62
N ALA A 247 -4.57 1.18 25.46
CA ALA A 247 -5.52 2.29 25.53
C ALA A 247 -5.12 3.47 24.63
N ILE A 248 -3.98 3.39 23.96
CA ILE A 248 -3.58 4.28 22.87
C ILE A 248 -4.57 4.12 21.71
#